data_AF-C7H9S6-F1
#
_entry.id   AF-C7H9S6-F1
#
_cell.length_a   1.000
_cell.length_b   1.000
_cell.length_c   1.000
_cell.angle_alpha   90.00
_cell.angle_beta   90.00
_cell.angle_gamma   90.00
#
_symmetry.space_group_name_H-M   'P 1'
#
loop_
_entity.id
_entity.type
_entity.pdbx_description
1 polymer ?
#
loop_
_entity_poly.entity_id
_entity_poly.type
_entity_poly.pdbx_seq_one_letter_code
_entity_poly.pdbx_strand_id
1 'polypeptide(L)'
;MAERELYPDGEQRRRIMDFIMAAGQTLLENGAEVFRVEQTMEIMAASFHLREFHVYVLTNGIFASAGTAEMSEVRNVPTRTTHLGRVAAVNQLSRQIASGEVDTIDVAETRLAQARCIPFPKDWVQIAAGMGGAFCFALIFGGDLKAGLAAAAAGVAANAYLLFCGRHGVGGGVPNHLHRRPHHPMLYSGLQSAGH
;
A
#
# COMPACT_ATOMS: atom_id res chain seq x y z
N MET A 1 2.68 -13.43 38.62
CA MET A 1 1.88 -12.22 38.36
C MET A 1 2.59 -11.32 37.34
N ALA A 2 2.86 -11.80 36.13
CA ALA A 2 3.63 -11.08 35.10
C ALA A 2 2.99 -11.22 33.70
N GLU A 3 1.66 -11.32 33.64
CA GLU A 3 0.93 -11.60 32.40
C GLU A 3 0.00 -10.44 31.97
N ARG A 4 -0.08 -9.37 32.78
CA ARG A 4 -0.92 -8.20 32.51
C ARG A 4 -0.23 -7.06 31.75
N GLU A 5 1.09 -7.07 31.60
CA GLU A 5 1.83 -5.96 30.94
C GLU A 5 2.13 -6.19 29.45
N LEU A 6 1.90 -7.40 28.91
CA LEU A 6 2.23 -7.71 27.51
C LEU A 6 1.10 -7.39 26.51
N TYR A 7 -0.13 -7.16 27.01
CA TYR A 7 -1.30 -6.98 26.15
C TYR A 7 -1.77 -5.54 26.15
N PRO A 8 -2.01 -4.94 24.96
CA PRO A 8 -2.50 -3.58 24.86
C PRO A 8 -3.91 -3.44 25.46
N ASP A 9 -4.16 -2.30 26.10
CA ASP A 9 -5.48 -1.91 26.62
C ASP A 9 -6.51 -1.76 25.48
N GLY A 10 -7.82 -1.72 25.78
CA GLY A 10 -8.88 -1.69 24.76
C GLY A 10 -8.76 -0.54 23.75
N GLU A 11 -8.36 0.64 24.19
CA GLU A 11 -8.12 1.80 23.32
C GLU A 11 -6.88 1.61 22.44
N GLN A 12 -5.79 1.07 23.00
CA GLN A 12 -4.57 0.78 22.27
C GLN A 12 -4.76 -0.33 21.24
N ARG A 13 -5.55 -1.37 21.55
CA ARG A 13 -5.97 -2.41 20.61
C ARG A 13 -6.70 -1.83 19.41
N ARG A 14 -7.60 -0.87 19.63
CA ARG A 14 -8.32 -0.17 18.56
C ARG A 14 -7.35 0.59 17.67
N ARG A 15 -6.42 1.32 18.27
CA ARG A 15 -5.42 2.10 17.53
C ARG A 15 -4.49 1.22 16.70
N ILE A 16 -4.04 0.08 17.25
CA ILE A 16 -3.25 -0.93 16.52
C ILE A 16 -4.07 -1.50 15.35
N MET A 17 -5.34 -1.85 15.57
CA MET A 17 -6.24 -2.32 14.51
C MET A 17 -6.38 -1.28 13.39
N ASP A 18 -6.67 -0.03 13.76
CA ASP A 18 -6.82 1.08 12.82
C ASP A 18 -5.55 1.30 11.99
N PHE A 19 -4.38 1.19 12.62
CA PHE A 19 -3.06 1.25 11.99
C PHE A 19 -2.84 0.11 10.99
N ILE A 20 -3.09 -1.15 11.39
CA ILE A 20 -2.92 -2.33 10.52
C ILE A 20 -3.86 -2.24 9.32
N MET A 21 -5.10 -1.83 9.54
CA MET A 21 -6.06 -1.60 8.46
C MET A 21 -5.62 -0.46 7.53
N ALA A 22 -4.98 0.58 8.07
CA ALA A 22 -4.43 1.67 7.25
C ALA A 22 -3.21 1.22 6.44
N ALA A 23 -2.35 0.37 7.00
CA ALA A 23 -1.21 -0.23 6.30
C ALA A 23 -1.70 -1.15 5.16
N GLY A 24 -2.64 -2.04 5.44
CA GLY A 24 -3.26 -2.94 4.45
C GLY A 24 -3.91 -2.18 3.31
N GLN A 25 -4.70 -1.15 3.64
CA GLN A 25 -5.29 -0.27 2.64
C GLN A 25 -4.21 0.39 1.78
N THR A 26 -3.17 0.94 2.40
CA THR A 26 -2.07 1.58 1.67
C THR A 26 -1.39 0.60 0.71
N LEU A 27 -1.20 -0.66 1.09
CA LEU A 27 -0.63 -1.67 0.22
C LEU A 27 -1.52 -1.93 -1.01
N LEU A 28 -2.81 -2.21 -0.81
CA LEU A 28 -3.74 -2.47 -1.91
C LEU A 28 -3.94 -1.26 -2.84
N GLU A 29 -4.12 -0.05 -2.28
CA GLU A 29 -4.31 1.16 -3.08
C GLU A 29 -3.12 1.43 -4.02
N ASN A 30 -1.92 0.99 -3.62
CA ASN A 30 -0.67 1.17 -4.34
C ASN A 30 -0.24 -0.08 -5.12
N GLY A 31 -1.13 -1.06 -5.30
CA GLY A 31 -0.94 -2.20 -6.20
C GLY A 31 -0.08 -3.33 -5.63
N ALA A 32 -0.03 -3.50 -4.31
CA ALA A 32 0.55 -4.70 -3.70
C ALA A 32 -0.30 -5.94 -4.00
N GLU A 33 0.35 -7.10 -4.09
CA GLU A 33 -0.33 -8.38 -4.27
C GLU A 33 -1.15 -8.74 -3.04
N VAL A 34 -2.37 -9.26 -3.24
CA VAL A 34 -3.34 -9.54 -2.17
C VAL A 34 -2.74 -10.39 -1.03
N PHE A 35 -2.10 -11.51 -1.38
CA PHE A 35 -1.49 -12.38 -0.37
C PHE A 35 -0.36 -11.68 0.41
N ARG A 36 0.38 -10.76 -0.22
CA ARG A 36 1.41 -9.97 0.46
C ARG A 36 0.82 -8.99 1.45
N VAL A 37 -0.34 -8.42 1.13
CA VAL A 37 -1.07 -7.53 2.03
C VAL A 37 -1.50 -8.29 3.28
N GLU A 38 -2.13 -9.45 3.08
CA GLU A 38 -2.58 -10.32 4.15
C GLU A 38 -1.45 -10.70 5.11
N GLN A 39 -0.37 -11.29 4.57
CA GLN A 39 0.82 -11.65 5.35
C GLN A 39 1.42 -10.46 6.10
N THR A 40 1.47 -9.29 5.47
CA THR A 40 2.03 -8.09 6.10
C THR A 40 1.19 -7.64 7.30
N MET A 41 -0.14 -7.68 7.17
CA MET A 41 -1.06 -7.34 8.25
C MET A 41 -0.98 -8.34 9.41
N GLU A 42 -0.89 -9.64 9.11
CA GLU A 42 -0.70 -10.69 10.12
C GLU A 42 0.61 -10.50 10.90
N ILE A 43 1.71 -10.22 10.20
CA ILE A 43 3.02 -9.96 10.84
C ILE A 43 2.93 -8.75 11.78
N MET A 44 2.32 -7.65 11.34
CA MET A 44 2.16 -6.45 12.19
C MET A 44 1.27 -6.74 13.41
N ALA A 45 0.16 -7.44 13.22
CA ALA A 45 -0.74 -7.83 14.31
C ALA A 45 -0.05 -8.68 15.36
N ALA A 46 0.69 -9.71 14.91
CA ALA A 46 1.44 -10.60 15.79
C ALA A 46 2.52 -9.83 16.58
N SER A 47 3.22 -8.92 15.91
CA SER A 47 4.30 -8.13 16.53
C SER A 47 3.80 -7.15 17.59
N PHE A 48 2.59 -6.60 17.42
CA PHE A 48 1.93 -5.77 18.44
C PHE A 48 1.09 -6.59 19.44
N HIS A 49 1.24 -7.92 19.46
CA HIS A 49 0.56 -8.81 20.38
C HIS A 49 -0.98 -8.71 20.32
N LEU A 50 -1.52 -8.38 19.14
CA LEU A 50 -2.96 -8.33 18.89
C LEU A 50 -3.50 -9.76 18.73
N ARG A 51 -4.16 -10.28 19.77
CA ARG A 51 -4.70 -11.64 19.81
C ARG A 51 -5.86 -11.85 18.84
N GLU A 52 -5.98 -13.09 18.35
CA GLU A 52 -7.09 -13.57 17.50
C GLU A 52 -7.34 -12.64 16.30
N PHE A 53 -6.25 -12.17 15.67
CA PHE A 53 -6.35 -11.35 14.47
C PHE A 53 -6.63 -12.24 13.26
N HIS A 54 -7.75 -11.99 12.60
CA HIS A 54 -8.15 -12.64 11.37
C HIS A 54 -8.33 -11.58 10.31
N VAL A 55 -7.69 -11.77 9.16
CA VAL A 55 -7.79 -10.85 8.02
C VAL A 55 -8.14 -11.63 6.76
N TYR A 56 -8.98 -11.03 5.93
CA TYR A 56 -9.32 -11.52 4.61
C TYR A 56 -9.28 -10.37 3.63
N VAL A 57 -8.43 -10.50 2.61
CA VAL A 57 -8.15 -9.43 1.66
C VAL A 57 -8.69 -9.78 0.27
N LEU A 58 -9.39 -8.84 -0.33
CA LEU A 58 -9.86 -8.85 -1.71
C LEU A 58 -9.16 -7.75 -2.49
N THR A 59 -9.21 -7.80 -3.83
CA THR A 59 -8.59 -6.80 -4.72
C THR A 59 -9.00 -5.36 -4.41
N ASN A 60 -10.22 -5.18 -3.89
CA ASN A 60 -10.81 -3.89 -3.56
C ASN A 60 -11.44 -3.84 -2.15
N GLY A 61 -11.08 -4.76 -1.27
CA GLY A 61 -11.73 -4.87 0.04
C GLY A 61 -10.82 -5.49 1.08
N ILE A 62 -10.91 -5.02 2.31
CA ILE A 62 -10.23 -5.61 3.47
C ILE A 62 -11.27 -5.85 4.54
N PHE A 63 -11.29 -7.07 5.05
CA PHE A 63 -12.08 -7.48 6.20
C PHE A 63 -11.10 -7.94 7.26
N ALA A 64 -11.13 -7.35 8.45
CA ALA A 64 -10.30 -7.84 9.54
C ALA A 64 -11.05 -7.78 10.86
N SER A 65 -10.70 -8.70 11.76
CA SER A 65 -11.20 -8.75 13.12
C SER A 65 -10.10 -9.11 14.09
N ALA A 66 -10.22 -8.67 15.34
CA ALA A 66 -9.29 -8.99 16.41
C ALA A 66 -10.04 -9.32 17.72
N GLY A 67 -9.64 -10.39 18.40
CA GLY A 67 -10.34 -10.91 19.59
C GLY A 67 -11.60 -11.72 19.24
N THR A 68 -12.43 -11.98 20.25
CA THR A 68 -13.69 -12.72 20.14
C THR A 68 -14.79 -11.85 19.50
N ALA A 69 -14.55 -11.40 18.26
CA ALA A 69 -15.47 -10.64 17.40
C ALA A 69 -15.94 -9.25 17.90
N GLU A 70 -15.39 -8.71 18.99
CA GLU A 70 -15.75 -7.36 19.49
C GLU A 70 -15.26 -6.21 18.59
N MET A 71 -14.27 -6.47 17.73
CA MET A 71 -13.71 -5.48 16.81
C MET A 71 -13.63 -6.10 15.41
N SER A 72 -14.55 -5.69 14.53
CA SER A 72 -14.58 -6.10 13.13
C SER A 72 -14.65 -4.84 12.26
N GLU A 73 -13.76 -4.75 11.28
CA GLU A 73 -13.67 -3.60 10.39
C GLU A 73 -13.66 -4.05 8.93
N VAL A 74 -14.40 -3.31 8.11
CA VAL A 74 -14.46 -3.51 6.65
C VAL A 74 -14.10 -2.20 5.97
N ARG A 75 -13.12 -2.27 5.06
CA ARG A 75 -12.71 -1.12 4.24
C ARG A 75 -12.83 -1.46 2.75
N ASN A 76 -13.56 -0.62 2.03
CA ASN A 76 -13.51 -0.61 0.56
C ASN A 76 -12.25 0.14 0.13
N VAL A 77 -11.43 -0.50 -0.70
CA VAL A 77 -10.13 0.00 -1.12
C VAL A 77 -10.10 0.15 -2.64
N PRO A 78 -10.47 1.31 -3.19
CA PRO A 78 -10.42 1.52 -4.63
C PRO A 78 -8.97 1.52 -5.11
N THR A 79 -8.63 0.60 -6.01
CA THR A 79 -7.32 0.58 -6.66
C THR A 79 -7.19 1.83 -7.54
N ARG A 80 -6.28 2.74 -7.20
CA ARG A 80 -6.09 3.99 -7.97
C ARG A 80 -4.97 3.84 -8.99
N THR A 81 -3.77 3.47 -8.54
CA THR A 81 -2.53 3.45 -9.33
C THR A 81 -1.45 2.69 -8.59
N THR A 82 -0.60 1.92 -9.29
CA THR A 82 0.52 1.21 -8.66
C THR A 82 1.65 2.17 -8.26
N HIS A 83 2.12 2.08 -7.01
CA HIS A 83 3.27 2.83 -6.52
C HIS A 83 4.21 1.94 -5.69
N LEU A 84 5.11 1.24 -6.38
CA LEU A 84 6.01 0.25 -5.75
C LEU A 84 6.91 0.84 -4.65
N GLY A 85 7.29 2.11 -4.73
CA GLY A 85 8.05 2.76 -3.65
C GLY A 85 7.31 2.80 -2.31
N ARG A 86 5.99 3.01 -2.32
CA ARG A 86 5.15 3.01 -1.11
C ARG A 86 4.93 1.60 -0.59
N VAL A 87 4.69 0.65 -1.50
CA VAL A 87 4.60 -0.77 -1.17
C VAL A 87 5.89 -1.26 -0.50
N ALA A 88 7.05 -0.92 -1.07
CA ALA A 88 8.34 -1.27 -0.51
C ALA A 88 8.56 -0.67 0.88
N ALA A 89 8.19 0.60 1.08
CA ALA A 89 8.31 1.28 2.37
C ALA A 89 7.43 0.66 3.46
N VAL A 90 6.17 0.31 3.15
CA VAL A 90 5.29 -0.36 4.12
C VAL A 90 5.75 -1.79 4.41
N ASN A 91 6.20 -2.52 3.39
CA ASN A 91 6.78 -3.87 3.59
C ASN A 91 8.05 -3.83 4.44
N GLN A 92 8.87 -2.78 4.28
CA GLN A 92 10.02 -2.56 5.15
C GLN A 92 9.58 -2.26 6.58
N LEU A 93 8.60 -1.36 6.76
CA LEU A 93 8.04 -1.05 8.08
C LEU A 93 7.53 -2.32 8.79
N SER A 94 6.84 -3.22 8.10
CA SER A 94 6.42 -4.52 8.66
C SER A 94 7.58 -5.32 9.24
N ARG A 95 8.69 -5.41 8.50
CA ARG A 95 9.91 -6.10 8.96
C ARG A 95 10.58 -5.39 10.14
N GLN A 96 10.53 -4.06 10.18
CA GLN A 96 11.06 -3.27 11.30
C GLN A 96 10.24 -3.46 12.57
N ILE A 97 8.92 -3.55 12.44
CA ILE A 97 8.03 -3.89 13.55
C ILE A 97 8.30 -5.32 14.02
N ALA A 98 8.40 -6.28 13.10
CA ALA A 98 8.66 -7.69 13.43
C ALA A 98 10.01 -7.97 14.09
N SER A 99 11.01 -7.13 13.79
CA SER A 99 12.35 -7.22 14.41
C SER A 99 12.47 -6.43 15.72
N GLY A 100 11.43 -5.69 16.11
CA GLY A 100 11.45 -4.82 17.30
C GLY A 100 12.22 -3.51 17.11
N GLU A 101 12.67 -3.17 15.89
CA GLU A 101 13.24 -1.84 15.59
C GLU A 101 12.19 -0.73 15.75
N VAL A 102 10.93 -1.06 15.47
CA VAL A 102 9.76 -0.21 15.72
C VAL A 102 8.84 -0.96 16.69
N ASP A 103 8.92 -0.58 17.96
CA ASP A 103 8.23 -1.25 19.09
C ASP A 103 6.94 -0.53 19.53
N THR A 104 6.82 0.77 19.22
CA THR A 104 5.69 1.61 19.62
C THR A 104 4.77 1.97 18.45
N ILE A 105 3.46 2.00 18.74
CA ILE A 105 2.44 2.33 17.74
C ILE A 105 2.59 3.76 17.20
N ASP A 106 3.01 4.73 18.02
CA ASP A 106 3.20 6.12 17.61
C ASP A 106 4.31 6.27 16.54
N VAL A 107 5.41 5.54 16.71
CA VAL A 107 6.51 5.51 15.72
C VAL A 107 6.04 4.82 14.45
N ALA A 108 5.31 3.70 14.57
CA ALA A 108 4.78 2.97 13.43
C ALA A 108 3.82 3.83 12.58
N GLU A 109 2.88 4.55 13.22
CA GLU A 109 1.96 5.48 12.56
C GLU A 109 2.73 6.59 11.82
N THR A 110 3.75 7.16 12.46
CA THR A 110 4.59 8.20 11.85
C THR A 110 5.32 7.68 10.61
N ARG A 111 5.91 6.47 10.68
CA ARG A 111 6.59 5.84 9.54
C ARG A 111 5.63 5.50 8.41
N LEU A 112 4.42 5.05 8.74
CA LEU A 112 3.37 4.80 7.74
C LEU A 112 2.94 6.09 7.05
N ALA A 113 2.79 7.19 7.80
CA ALA A 113 2.49 8.51 7.23
C ALA A 113 3.60 8.96 6.27
N GLN A 114 4.87 8.78 6.65
CA GLN A 114 6.01 9.07 5.77
C GLN A 114 6.00 8.20 4.51
N ALA A 115 5.71 6.91 4.64
CA ALA A 115 5.60 5.99 3.50
C ALA A 115 4.53 6.46 2.51
N ARG A 116 3.39 6.96 2.99
CA ARG A 116 2.31 7.50 2.14
C ARG A 116 2.70 8.78 1.39
N CYS A 117 3.62 9.57 1.94
CA CYS A 117 4.11 10.81 1.33
C CYS A 117 5.17 10.60 0.25
N ILE A 118 5.65 9.37 0.00
CA ILE A 118 6.63 9.11 -1.05
C ILE A 118 6.05 9.58 -2.40
N PRO A 119 6.76 10.47 -3.13
CA PRO A 119 6.30 10.96 -4.42
C PRO A 119 6.57 9.94 -5.53
N PHE A 120 5.78 10.03 -6.61
CA PHE A 120 6.07 9.27 -7.82
C PHE A 120 7.45 9.67 -8.39
N PRO A 121 8.16 8.72 -9.02
CA PRO A 121 9.42 9.02 -9.70
C PRO A 121 9.20 10.09 -10.77
N LYS A 122 10.21 10.96 -10.95
CA LYS A 122 10.17 12.02 -11.96
C LYS A 122 10.17 11.42 -13.36
N ASP A 123 9.50 12.06 -14.31
CA ASP A 123 9.38 11.64 -15.72
C ASP A 123 10.71 11.22 -16.36
N TRP A 124 11.80 11.96 -16.08
CA TRP A 124 13.13 11.64 -16.64
C TRP A 124 13.69 10.30 -16.14
N VAL A 125 13.34 9.89 -14.91
CA VAL A 125 13.76 8.60 -14.34
C VAL A 125 13.07 7.47 -15.11
N GLN A 126 11.80 7.65 -15.45
CA GLN A 126 11.06 6.68 -16.26
C GLN A 126 11.64 6.57 -17.68
N ILE A 127 11.99 7.69 -18.31
CA ILE A 127 12.63 7.70 -19.63
C ILE A 127 14.01 7.01 -19.57
N ALA A 128 14.83 7.34 -18.57
CA ALA A 128 16.15 6.74 -18.39
C ALA A 128 16.06 5.22 -18.13
N ALA A 129 15.13 4.80 -17.27
CA ALA A 129 14.88 3.39 -16.99
C ALA A 129 14.35 2.64 -18.24
N GLY A 130 13.46 3.26 -19.00
CA GLY A 130 12.94 2.70 -20.25
C GLY A 130 14.01 2.55 -21.33
N MET A 131 14.86 3.56 -21.50
CA MET A 131 16.00 3.54 -22.41
C MET A 131 16.99 2.44 -22.03
N GLY A 132 17.46 2.44 -20.78
CA GLY A 132 18.44 1.46 -20.29
C GLY A 132 17.88 0.04 -20.26
N GLY A 133 16.62 -0.12 -19.85
CA GLY A 133 15.93 -1.40 -19.86
C GLY A 133 15.81 -1.99 -21.27
N ALA A 134 15.35 -1.19 -22.24
CA ALA A 134 15.24 -1.64 -23.64
C ALA A 134 16.61 -1.97 -24.26
N PHE A 135 17.63 -1.15 -23.98
CA PHE A 135 19.01 -1.40 -24.42
C PHE A 135 19.55 -2.74 -23.87
N CYS A 136 19.49 -2.93 -22.55
CA CYS A 136 20.00 -4.13 -21.89
C CYS A 136 19.21 -5.37 -22.32
N PHE A 137 17.90 -5.26 -22.48
CA PHE A 137 17.06 -6.37 -22.95
C PHE A 137 17.47 -6.80 -24.35
N ALA A 138 17.68 -5.86 -25.28
CA ALA A 138 18.15 -6.21 -26.63
C ALA A 138 19.49 -6.97 -26.61
N LEU A 139 20.43 -6.58 -25.74
CA LEU A 139 21.72 -7.28 -25.62
C LEU A 139 21.59 -8.68 -25.00
N ILE A 140 20.76 -8.84 -23.96
CA ILE A 140 20.53 -10.15 -23.30
C ILE A 140 19.94 -11.17 -24.29
N PHE A 141 19.11 -10.72 -25.24
CA PHE A 141 18.50 -11.56 -26.26
C PHE A 141 19.34 -11.67 -27.54
N GLY A 142 20.64 -11.36 -27.48
CA GLY A 142 21.60 -11.60 -28.57
C GLY A 142 21.68 -10.50 -29.62
N GLY A 143 21.14 -9.30 -29.34
CA GLY A 143 21.33 -8.13 -30.18
C GLY A 143 22.76 -7.60 -30.14
N ASP A 144 23.22 -7.02 -31.24
CA ASP A 144 24.47 -6.27 -31.29
C ASP A 144 24.30 -4.86 -30.70
N LEU A 145 25.39 -4.10 -30.60
CA LEU A 145 25.34 -2.74 -30.05
C LEU A 145 24.40 -1.81 -30.84
N LYS A 146 24.26 -2.03 -32.16
CA LYS A 146 23.36 -1.26 -33.01
C LYS A 146 21.89 -1.57 -32.69
N ALA A 147 21.55 -2.84 -32.54
CA ALA A 147 20.23 -3.28 -32.09
C ALA A 147 19.92 -2.74 -30.69
N GLY A 148 20.91 -2.73 -29.80
CA GLY A 148 20.81 -2.09 -28.48
C GLY A 148 20.45 -0.61 -28.57
N LEU A 149 21.18 0.17 -29.36
CA LEU A 149 20.91 1.61 -29.54
C LEU A 149 19.54 1.87 -30.19
N ALA A 150 19.15 1.05 -31.18
CA ALA A 150 17.83 1.13 -31.79
C ALA A 150 16.71 0.84 -30.77
N ALA A 151 16.89 -0.19 -29.94
CA ALA A 151 15.96 -0.52 -28.86
C ALA A 151 15.89 0.58 -27.79
N ALA A 152 17.03 1.19 -27.44
CA ALA A 152 17.08 2.33 -26.53
C ALA A 152 16.25 3.52 -27.04
N ALA A 153 16.39 3.86 -28.33
CA ALA A 153 15.62 4.92 -28.96
C ALA A 153 14.11 4.59 -29.00
N ALA A 154 13.75 3.34 -29.32
CA ALA A 154 12.37 2.87 -29.24
C ALA A 154 11.81 2.96 -27.80
N GLY A 155 12.61 2.61 -26.80
CA GLY A 155 12.26 2.72 -25.38
C GLY A 155 12.00 4.16 -24.93
N VAL A 156 12.80 5.12 -25.41
CA VAL A 156 12.55 6.56 -25.17
C VAL A 156 11.26 7.00 -25.84
N ALA A 157 11.05 6.67 -27.11
CA ALA A 157 9.86 7.05 -27.86
C ALA A 157 8.57 6.51 -27.21
N ALA A 158 8.59 5.23 -26.81
CA ALA A 158 7.48 4.59 -26.12
C ALA A 158 7.16 5.28 -24.78
N ASN A 159 8.17 5.55 -23.94
CA ASN A 159 7.94 6.19 -22.65
C ASN A 159 7.52 7.67 -22.79
N ALA A 160 8.08 8.40 -23.75
CA ALA A 160 7.65 9.76 -24.06
C ALA A 160 6.19 9.80 -24.51
N TYR A 161 5.76 8.83 -25.33
CA TYR A 161 4.36 8.68 -25.73
C TYR A 161 3.45 8.37 -24.53
N LEU A 162 3.85 7.45 -23.64
CA LEU A 162 3.08 7.14 -22.43
C LEU A 162 2.92 8.36 -21.51
N LEU A 163 3.99 9.13 -21.31
CA LEU A 163 3.95 10.37 -20.54
C LEU A 163 3.06 11.43 -21.21
N PHE A 164 3.12 11.56 -22.53
CA PHE A 164 2.25 12.45 -23.30
C PHE A 164 0.77 12.07 -23.13
N CYS A 165 0.43 10.79 -23.29
CA CYS A 165 -0.93 10.28 -23.08
C CYS A 165 -1.42 10.53 -21.65
N GLY A 166 -0.56 10.33 -20.65
CA GLY A 166 -0.87 10.60 -19.24
C GLY A 166 -1.13 12.07 -18.96
N ARG A 167 -0.41 12.99 -19.61
CA ARG A 167 -0.57 14.44 -19.46
C ARG A 167 -1.78 15.01 -20.21
N HIS A 168 -2.14 14.43 -21.35
CA HIS A 168 -3.21 14.91 -22.21
C HIS A 168 -4.53 14.12 -22.08
N GLY A 169 -4.61 13.14 -21.17
CA GLY A 169 -5.84 12.40 -20.90
C GLY A 169 -6.38 11.63 -22.10
N VAL A 170 -5.53 11.27 -23.06
CA VAL A 170 -5.90 10.64 -24.34
C VAL A 170 -6.38 9.17 -24.14
N GLY A 171 -6.48 8.70 -22.90
CA GLY A 171 -7.16 7.47 -22.49
C GLY A 171 -8.44 7.76 -21.71
N GLY A 172 -9.42 8.42 -22.35
CA GLY A 172 -10.75 8.63 -21.78
C GLY A 172 -11.60 7.35 -21.88
N GLY A 173 -11.61 6.54 -20.82
CA GLY A 173 -12.50 5.37 -20.70
C GLY A 173 -13.01 5.07 -19.29
N VAL A 174 -12.53 5.75 -18.25
CA VAL A 174 -13.15 5.73 -16.92
C VAL A 174 -13.14 7.17 -16.38
N PRO A 175 -14.30 7.80 -16.14
CA PRO A 175 -14.35 9.18 -15.68
C PRO A 175 -13.67 9.31 -14.30
N ASN A 176 -12.56 10.05 -14.29
CA ASN A 176 -11.73 10.34 -13.13
C ASN A 176 -12.36 11.42 -12.22
N HIS A 177 -13.67 11.34 -11.97
CA HIS A 177 -14.44 12.31 -11.18
C HIS A 177 -14.22 12.21 -9.65
N LEU A 178 -13.29 11.36 -9.18
CA LEU A 178 -12.91 11.28 -7.76
C LEU A 178 -11.50 11.82 -7.45
N HIS A 179 -10.85 12.49 -8.40
CA HIS A 179 -9.46 12.96 -8.22
C HIS A 179 -9.31 14.19 -7.30
N ARG A 180 -10.40 14.83 -6.85
CA ARG A 180 -10.37 15.93 -5.88
C ARG A 180 -11.67 16.04 -5.07
N ARG A 181 -11.82 15.22 -4.03
CA ARG A 181 -12.68 15.59 -2.88
C ARG A 181 -11.78 15.61 -1.64
N PRO A 182 -11.65 16.74 -0.94
CA PRO A 182 -10.97 16.77 0.35
C PRO A 182 -11.73 15.88 1.34
N HIS A 183 -10.98 15.22 2.20
CA HIS A 183 -11.47 14.36 3.27
C HIS A 183 -12.48 15.10 4.15
N HIS A 184 -13.75 14.69 4.12
CA HIS A 184 -14.66 14.88 5.25
C HIS A 184 -14.67 13.60 6.07
N PRO A 185 -14.36 13.63 7.38
CA PRO A 185 -14.59 12.49 8.24
C PRO A 185 -16.11 12.31 8.40
N MET A 186 -16.66 11.24 7.82
CA MET A 186 -18.00 10.77 8.16
C MET A 186 -17.93 10.14 9.55
N LEU A 187 -18.25 10.96 10.56
CA LEU A 187 -18.62 10.53 11.89
C LEU A 187 -19.85 9.62 11.78
N TYR A 188 -19.69 8.33 12.03
CA TYR A 188 -20.80 7.47 12.47
C TYR A 188 -20.68 7.28 13.98
N SER A 189 -21.38 8.15 14.71
CA SER A 189 -21.68 8.05 16.13
C SER A 189 -23.19 7.92 16.27
N GLY A 190 -23.63 6.86 16.98
CA GLY A 190 -25.03 6.61 17.39
C GLY A 190 -25.86 5.86 16.34
N LEU A 191 -26.69 4.87 16.66
CA LEU A 191 -27.31 4.54 17.94
C LEU A 191 -27.67 3.04 17.99
N GLN A 192 -27.37 2.51 19.16
CA GLN A 192 -28.02 1.43 19.90
C GLN A 192 -29.56 1.45 19.81
N SER A 193 -30.18 0.28 19.65
CA SER A 193 -31.35 -0.22 20.40
C SER A 193 -32.23 -1.14 19.54
N ALA A 194 -32.24 -2.43 19.88
CA ALA A 194 -33.45 -3.27 19.91
C ALA A 194 -33.05 -4.66 20.44
N GLY A 195 -32.96 -4.78 21.75
CA GLY A 195 -33.27 -6.03 22.43
C GLY A 195 -34.73 -5.97 22.86
N HIS A 196 -35.52 -6.92 22.39
CA HIS A 196 -36.51 -7.71 23.13
C HIS A 196 -37.11 -8.77 22.20
#